data_AF-A0A1F3MEG4-F1
#
_entry.id   AF-A0A1F3MEG4-F1
#
_cell.length_a   1.000
_cell.length_b   1.000
_cell.length_c   1.000
_cell.angle_alpha   90.00
_cell.angle_beta   90.00
_cell.angle_gamma   90.00
#
_symmetry.space_group_name_H-M   'P 1'
#
loop_
_entity.id
_entity.type
_entity.pdbx_description
1 polymer ?
#
loop_
_entity_poly.entity_id
_entity_poly.type
_entity_poly.pdbx_seq_one_letter_code
_entity_poly.pdbx_strand_id
1 'polypeptide(L)'
;MVVIIGCKKNDNTDEEFVDVTRHDNYLEIWPEQFSPAISYSWDGNYSITSGQPWSGVTSGASHGGLQLLVKAGRKGSDHVSNWFDSNVSNAACTINSISPLPYELNFAFTGTITINGNNYPVTIGQGHSGASNNWWIGGPGWVFPDKNNGGKICTPDRKYLFTEDGTSAYLFWISEK
;
A
#
# COMPACT_ATOMS: atom_id res chain seq x y z
N MET A 1 -2.86 8.02 -66.12
CA MET A 1 -2.35 8.90 -65.06
C MET A 1 -3.50 9.24 -64.14
N VAL A 2 -3.60 8.57 -63.00
CA VAL A 2 -4.34 9.06 -61.82
C VAL A 2 -3.45 8.72 -60.64
N VAL A 3 -3.07 9.78 -59.92
CA VAL A 3 -2.08 9.80 -58.84
C VAL A 3 -2.74 9.27 -57.57
N ILE A 4 -2.08 8.32 -56.91
CA ILE A 4 -2.42 7.86 -55.56
C ILE A 4 -2.09 9.01 -54.60
N ILE A 5 -3.09 9.54 -53.91
CA ILE A 5 -2.89 10.45 -52.77
C ILE A 5 -3.32 9.70 -51.52
N GLY A 6 -2.33 9.14 -50.83
CA GLY A 6 -2.51 8.70 -49.45
C GLY A 6 -2.66 9.91 -48.54
N CYS A 7 -3.63 9.87 -47.63
CA CYS A 7 -3.73 10.83 -46.54
C CYS A 7 -3.75 10.10 -45.19
N LYS A 8 -2.56 10.11 -44.58
CA LYS A 8 -2.24 10.35 -43.16
C LYS A 8 -3.04 9.60 -42.09
N LYS A 9 -2.40 8.55 -41.56
CA LYS A 9 -2.54 8.13 -40.16
C LYS A 9 -1.97 9.24 -39.27
N ASN A 10 -2.81 9.93 -38.52
CA ASN A 10 -2.41 10.79 -37.41
C ASN A 10 -3.49 10.66 -36.32
N ASP A 11 -3.32 9.69 -35.44
CA ASP A 11 -3.74 9.81 -34.04
C ASP A 11 -2.61 9.15 -33.25
N ASN A 12 -1.62 9.97 -32.89
CA ASN A 12 -0.66 9.64 -31.85
C ASN A 12 -1.39 9.74 -30.51
N THR A 13 -2.15 8.71 -30.19
CA THR A 13 -2.22 8.23 -28.82
C THR A 13 -1.41 6.96 -28.83
N ASP A 14 -0.13 7.06 -28.48
CA ASP A 14 0.58 5.90 -28.01
C ASP A 14 -0.23 5.42 -26.80
N GLU A 15 -1.12 4.45 -27.03
CA GLU A 15 -1.73 3.68 -25.96
C GLU A 15 -0.54 3.05 -25.24
N GLU A 16 -0.11 3.67 -24.13
CA GLU A 16 0.87 3.04 -23.26
C GLU A 16 0.33 1.64 -22.97
N PHE A 17 1.07 0.62 -23.39
CA PHE A 17 0.76 -0.75 -23.02
C PHE A 17 0.83 -0.82 -21.49
N VAL A 18 -0.35 -0.77 -20.88
CA VAL A 18 -0.51 -0.99 -19.46
C VAL A 18 -0.09 -2.44 -19.22
N ASP A 19 0.97 -2.67 -18.45
CA ASP A 19 1.37 -4.02 -18.08
C ASP A 19 0.28 -4.65 -17.21
N VAL A 20 -0.62 -5.41 -17.83
CA VAL A 20 -1.79 -6.01 -17.17
C VAL A 20 -1.45 -7.28 -16.38
N THR A 21 -0.16 -7.55 -16.11
CA THR A 21 0.25 -8.73 -15.36
C THR A 21 -0.26 -8.65 -13.93
N ARG A 22 -0.95 -9.71 -13.50
CA ARG A 22 -1.36 -9.87 -12.10
C ARG A 22 -0.21 -10.47 -11.29
N HIS A 23 0.04 -9.90 -10.13
CA HIS A 23 1.02 -10.39 -9.18
C HIS A 23 0.37 -10.78 -7.86
N ASP A 24 1.03 -11.69 -7.14
CA ASP A 24 0.80 -11.90 -5.73
C ASP A 24 1.66 -10.90 -4.95
N ASN A 25 1.02 -10.06 -4.16
CA ASN A 25 1.67 -9.01 -3.38
C ASN A 25 1.47 -9.29 -1.90
N TYR A 26 2.57 -9.47 -1.18
CA TYR A 26 2.54 -9.80 0.25
C TYR A 26 2.95 -8.59 1.09
N LEU A 27 2.20 -8.36 2.15
CA LEU A 27 2.57 -7.50 3.28
C LEU A 27 2.48 -8.33 4.55
N GLU A 28 3.49 -8.22 5.40
CA GLU A 28 3.56 -8.89 6.68
C GLU A 28 3.61 -7.88 7.83
N ILE A 29 2.94 -8.23 8.93
CA ILE A 29 2.92 -7.47 10.17
C ILE A 29 3.20 -8.46 11.30
N TRP A 30 4.38 -8.40 11.88
CA TRP A 30 4.84 -9.37 12.89
C TRP A 30 5.02 -8.72 14.27
N PRO A 31 4.63 -9.40 15.36
CA PRO A 31 4.83 -8.85 16.68
C PRO A 31 6.30 -8.88 17.12
N GLU A 32 6.75 -7.79 17.73
CA GLU A 32 8.02 -7.67 18.41
C GLU A 32 7.83 -7.99 19.89
N GLN A 33 8.39 -9.12 20.34
CA GLN A 33 8.51 -9.48 21.77
C GLN A 33 7.17 -9.63 22.53
N PHE A 34 6.04 -9.74 21.83
CA PHE A 34 4.73 -10.02 22.42
C PHE A 34 3.86 -10.95 21.53
N SER A 35 2.66 -11.31 21.98
CA SER A 35 1.77 -12.24 21.27
C SER A 35 0.33 -11.68 21.17
N PRO A 36 0.08 -10.71 20.27
CA PRO A 36 -1.24 -10.15 20.08
C PRO A 36 -2.19 -11.12 19.38
N ALA A 37 -3.48 -11.01 19.68
CA ALA A 37 -4.51 -11.43 18.75
C ALA A 37 -4.66 -10.33 17.68
N ILE A 38 -4.08 -10.54 16.50
CA ILE A 38 -4.16 -9.60 15.37
C ILE A 38 -4.93 -10.22 14.20
N SER A 39 -5.82 -9.43 13.60
CA SER A 39 -6.56 -9.82 12.39
C SER A 39 -6.81 -8.60 11.50
N TYR A 40 -7.21 -8.86 10.26
CA TYR A 40 -7.61 -7.83 9.31
C TYR A 40 -8.95 -8.17 8.66
N SER A 41 -9.78 -7.14 8.44
CA SER A 41 -11.00 -7.23 7.65
C SER A 41 -10.93 -6.23 6.51
N TRP A 42 -11.07 -6.72 5.28
CA TRP A 42 -11.20 -5.87 4.09
C TRP A 42 -12.63 -5.31 4.02
N ASP A 43 -12.76 -4.02 3.70
CA ASP A 43 -14.06 -3.34 3.58
C ASP A 43 -14.57 -3.21 2.14
N GLY A 44 -13.79 -3.68 1.16
CA GLY A 44 -14.13 -3.65 -0.26
C GLY A 44 -13.65 -2.42 -1.02
N ASN A 45 -13.18 -1.36 -0.34
CA ASN A 45 -12.72 -0.16 -1.05
C ASN A 45 -11.26 -0.30 -1.47
N TYR A 46 -10.98 0.19 -2.68
CA TYR A 46 -9.64 0.20 -3.26
C TYR A 46 -9.52 1.27 -4.36
N SER A 47 -8.26 1.59 -4.69
CA SER A 47 -7.88 2.34 -5.87
C SER A 47 -6.73 1.60 -6.55
N ILE A 48 -6.79 1.51 -7.87
CA ILE A 48 -5.77 0.87 -8.71
C ILE A 48 -5.71 1.62 -10.04
N THR A 49 -4.54 1.66 -10.66
CA THR A 49 -4.38 2.26 -11.99
C THR A 49 -5.32 1.62 -13.00
N SER A 50 -5.99 2.46 -13.81
CA SER A 50 -6.95 2.00 -14.81
C SER A 50 -6.35 0.94 -15.74
N GLY A 51 -7.11 -0.11 -16.03
CA GLY A 51 -6.68 -1.25 -16.85
C GLY A 51 -5.84 -2.32 -16.12
N GLN A 52 -5.37 -2.05 -14.89
CA GLN A 52 -4.68 -3.07 -14.09
C GLN A 52 -5.66 -4.11 -13.50
N PRO A 53 -5.24 -5.38 -13.34
CA PRO A 53 -6.06 -6.39 -12.69
C PRO A 53 -6.18 -6.14 -11.18
N TRP A 54 -7.36 -6.43 -10.62
CA TRP A 54 -7.62 -6.49 -9.18
C TRP A 54 -8.45 -7.73 -8.85
N SER A 55 -8.03 -8.51 -7.84
CA SER A 55 -8.75 -9.72 -7.39
C SER A 55 -8.97 -9.74 -5.87
N GLY A 56 -8.85 -8.56 -5.23
CA GLY A 56 -9.14 -8.38 -3.82
C GLY A 56 -7.97 -8.66 -2.89
N VAL A 57 -8.29 -8.58 -1.59
CA VAL A 57 -7.37 -8.75 -0.47
C VAL A 57 -7.81 -9.92 0.38
N THR A 58 -6.87 -10.79 0.73
CA THR A 58 -7.08 -11.87 1.70
C THR A 58 -6.05 -11.76 2.81
N SER A 59 -6.42 -12.20 4.02
CA SER A 59 -5.54 -12.18 5.18
C SER A 59 -5.41 -13.56 5.83
N GLY A 60 -4.25 -13.83 6.40
CA GLY A 60 -3.98 -15.05 7.18
C GLY A 60 -2.97 -14.80 8.30
N ALA A 61 -2.77 -15.78 9.16
CA ALA A 61 -1.75 -15.71 10.21
C ALA A 61 -0.36 -15.96 9.64
N SER A 62 0.64 -15.19 10.07
CA SER A 62 2.06 -15.37 9.72
C SER A 62 2.94 -14.96 10.91
N HIS A 63 3.84 -15.83 11.36
CA HIS A 63 4.81 -15.56 12.44
C HIS A 63 4.20 -15.00 13.74
N GLY A 64 3.02 -15.51 14.14
CA GLY A 64 2.29 -15.00 15.30
C GLY A 64 1.63 -13.62 15.09
N GLY A 65 1.74 -13.08 13.87
CA GLY A 65 1.10 -11.86 13.40
C GLY A 65 0.18 -12.11 12.20
N LEU A 66 0.21 -11.18 11.25
CA LEU A 66 -0.70 -11.07 10.13
C LEU A 66 0.06 -11.04 8.79
N GLN A 67 -0.44 -11.75 7.80
CA GLN A 67 -0.06 -11.61 6.39
C GLN A 67 -1.26 -11.17 5.57
N LEU A 68 -1.06 -10.19 4.70
CA LEU A 68 -2.01 -9.78 3.66
C LEU A 68 -1.48 -10.23 2.30
N LEU A 69 -2.37 -10.80 1.50
CA LEU A 69 -2.15 -11.11 0.09
C LEU A 69 -3.09 -10.27 -0.76
N VAL A 70 -2.52 -9.43 -1.62
CA VAL A 70 -3.24 -8.62 -2.61
C VAL A 70 -2.91 -9.14 -4.00
N LYS A 71 -3.93 -9.57 -4.73
CA LYS A 71 -3.79 -10.05 -6.11
C LYS A 71 -4.10 -8.92 -7.07
N ALA A 72 -3.06 -8.21 -7.51
CA ALA A 72 -3.19 -6.97 -8.27
C ALA A 72 -2.03 -6.73 -9.23
N GLY A 73 -2.23 -5.82 -10.18
CA GLY A 73 -1.18 -5.29 -11.04
C GLY A 73 -0.21 -4.33 -10.33
N ARG A 74 0.85 -3.91 -11.01
CA ARG A 74 1.95 -3.09 -10.48
C ARG A 74 2.30 -1.86 -11.33
N LYS A 75 1.30 -1.19 -11.89
CA LYS A 75 1.48 0.11 -12.56
C LYS A 75 1.24 1.24 -11.58
N GLY A 76 2.29 1.99 -11.25
CA GLY A 76 2.20 3.20 -10.42
C GLY A 76 1.35 4.29 -11.08
N SER A 77 0.62 5.05 -10.26
CA SER A 77 -0.07 6.27 -10.65
C SER A 77 -0.24 7.22 -9.46
N ASP A 78 -0.17 8.51 -9.76
CA ASP A 78 -0.50 9.61 -8.86
C ASP A 78 -1.98 9.63 -8.43
N HIS A 79 -2.90 9.16 -9.28
CA HIS A 79 -4.30 9.01 -8.92
C HIS A 79 -4.47 8.08 -7.70
N VAL A 80 -3.70 7.00 -7.64
CA VAL A 80 -3.77 6.03 -6.53
C VAL A 80 -3.16 6.59 -5.26
N SER A 81 -2.03 7.32 -5.34
CA SER A 81 -1.46 8.00 -4.17
C SER A 81 -2.36 9.11 -3.66
N ASN A 82 -2.96 9.94 -4.54
CA ASN A 82 -3.94 10.95 -4.14
C ASN A 82 -5.15 10.33 -3.42
N TRP A 83 -5.63 9.18 -3.88
CA TRP A 83 -6.69 8.44 -3.19
C TRP A 83 -6.22 7.96 -1.81
N PHE A 84 -5.02 7.39 -1.71
CA PHE A 84 -4.44 6.98 -0.43
C PHE A 84 -4.32 8.15 0.55
N ASP A 85 -3.77 9.27 0.10
CA ASP A 85 -3.55 10.49 0.88
C ASP A 85 -4.86 11.04 1.45
N SER A 86 -5.95 10.96 0.68
CA SER A 86 -7.28 11.38 1.14
C SER A 86 -7.86 10.52 2.28
N ASN A 87 -7.29 9.32 2.51
CA ASN A 87 -7.75 8.36 3.52
C ASN A 87 -6.81 8.24 4.74
N VAL A 88 -5.73 9.02 4.82
CA VAL A 88 -4.76 8.93 5.92
C VAL A 88 -4.50 10.28 6.58
N SER A 89 -4.22 10.27 7.88
CA SER A 89 -3.65 11.45 8.56
C SER A 89 -2.14 11.50 8.44
N ASN A 90 -1.49 10.34 8.54
CA ASN A 90 -0.05 10.11 8.34
C ASN A 90 0.13 8.67 7.84
N ALA A 91 1.29 8.36 7.27
CA ALA A 91 1.64 7.01 6.84
C ALA A 91 3.10 6.66 7.14
N ALA A 92 3.36 5.38 7.37
CA ALA A 92 4.69 4.80 7.37
C ALA A 92 4.92 3.95 6.12
N CYS A 93 6.18 3.85 5.69
CA CYS A 93 6.65 3.07 4.58
C CYS A 93 7.57 1.94 5.07
N THR A 94 7.55 0.77 4.42
CA THR A 94 8.45 -0.37 4.74
C THR A 94 9.88 -0.19 4.24
N ILE A 95 10.14 0.85 3.45
CA ILE A 95 11.48 1.29 3.10
C ILE A 95 11.62 2.73 3.55
N ASN A 96 12.78 3.06 4.11
CA ASN A 96 13.07 4.39 4.60
C ASN A 96 12.72 5.45 3.53
N SER A 97 11.65 6.19 3.78
CA SER A 97 11.15 7.24 2.90
C SER A 97 11.45 8.60 3.53
N ILE A 98 12.03 9.49 2.73
CA ILE A 98 12.21 10.90 3.09
C ILE A 98 10.90 11.71 2.93
N SER A 99 9.91 11.18 2.20
CA SER A 99 8.60 11.79 2.03
C SER A 99 7.60 11.23 3.05
N PRO A 100 6.74 12.07 3.66
CA PRO A 100 5.71 11.62 4.58
C PRO A 100 4.58 10.83 3.89
N LEU A 101 4.44 10.94 2.56
CA LEU A 101 3.40 10.30 1.75
C LEU A 101 3.96 9.82 0.39
N PRO A 102 3.35 8.80 -0.24
CA PRO A 102 3.80 8.28 -1.53
C PRO A 102 3.52 9.24 -2.68
N TYR A 103 4.42 9.32 -3.66
CA TYR A 103 4.18 10.09 -4.89
C TYR A 103 3.30 9.34 -5.88
N GLU A 104 3.53 8.03 -6.03
CA GLU A 104 2.75 7.13 -6.87
C GLU A 104 2.55 5.81 -6.12
N LEU A 105 1.39 5.19 -6.34
CA LEU A 105 1.09 3.86 -5.84
C LEU A 105 0.59 2.97 -6.98
N ASN A 106 0.90 1.69 -6.90
CA ASN A 106 0.39 0.65 -7.78
C ASN A 106 -1.11 0.41 -7.50
N PHE A 107 -1.43 0.27 -6.21
CA PHE A 107 -2.77 0.11 -5.68
C PHE A 107 -2.80 0.56 -4.22
N ALA A 108 -4.00 0.87 -3.74
CA ALA A 108 -4.30 1.14 -2.34
C ALA A 108 -5.67 0.59 -1.98
N PHE A 109 -5.89 0.27 -0.71
CA PHE A 109 -7.15 -0.25 -0.20
C PHE A 109 -7.34 0.09 1.27
N THR A 110 -8.59 0.09 1.73
CA THR A 110 -8.91 0.33 3.14
C THR A 110 -9.36 -0.96 3.82
N GLY A 111 -9.36 -0.95 5.14
CA GLY A 111 -9.95 -2.00 5.95
C GLY A 111 -9.78 -1.69 7.43
N THR A 112 -9.87 -2.72 8.25
CA THR A 112 -9.69 -2.60 9.71
C THR A 112 -8.69 -3.63 10.18
N ILE A 113 -7.64 -3.17 10.87
CA ILE A 113 -6.78 -4.04 11.68
C ILE A 113 -7.39 -4.09 13.09
N THR A 114 -7.57 -5.30 13.61
CA THR A 114 -8.01 -5.52 14.99
C THR A 114 -6.83 -6.06 15.79
N ILE A 115 -6.48 -5.43 16.92
CA ILE A 115 -5.39 -5.86 17.80
C ILE A 115 -5.95 -5.98 19.22
N ASN A 116 -5.93 -7.19 19.78
CA ASN A 116 -6.48 -7.51 21.10
C ASN A 116 -7.91 -6.96 21.29
N GLY A 117 -8.73 -7.04 20.24
CA GLY A 117 -10.12 -6.57 20.23
C GLY A 117 -10.32 -5.07 19.98
N ASN A 118 -9.26 -4.28 19.87
CA ASN A 118 -9.35 -2.86 19.48
C ASN A 118 -9.31 -2.74 17.96
N ASN A 119 -10.22 -1.95 17.39
CA ASN A 119 -10.33 -1.77 15.95
C ASN A 119 -9.64 -0.48 15.50
N TYR A 120 -8.81 -0.61 14.47
CA TYR A 120 -8.07 0.50 13.87
C TYR A 120 -8.36 0.53 12.37
N PRO A 121 -9.14 1.51 11.88
CA PRO A 121 -9.28 1.74 10.45
C PRO A 121 -7.91 2.03 9.83
N VAL A 122 -7.64 1.40 8.69
CA VAL A 122 -6.38 1.52 7.98
C VAL A 122 -6.58 1.74 6.49
N THR A 123 -5.61 2.43 5.89
CA THR A 123 -5.38 2.50 4.46
C THR A 123 -3.99 1.92 4.20
N ILE A 124 -3.92 0.96 3.29
CA ILE A 124 -2.69 0.24 2.94
C ILE A 124 -2.48 0.39 1.43
N GLY A 125 -1.26 0.68 1.02
CA GLY A 125 -0.91 0.81 -0.39
C GLY A 125 0.42 0.17 -0.71
N GLN A 126 0.59 -0.25 -1.96
CA GLN A 126 1.90 -0.64 -2.49
C GLN A 126 2.34 0.38 -3.52
N GLY A 127 3.58 0.86 -3.42
CA GLY A 127 4.24 1.62 -4.47
C GLY A 127 5.54 0.93 -4.88
N HIS A 128 6.46 1.71 -5.43
CA HIS A 128 7.81 1.26 -5.70
C HIS A 128 8.83 2.39 -5.54
N SER A 129 10.08 2.01 -5.32
CA SER A 129 11.25 2.89 -5.37
C SER A 129 12.37 2.16 -6.10
N GLY A 130 12.78 2.70 -7.25
CA GLY A 130 13.67 1.99 -8.17
C GLY A 130 13.10 0.63 -8.56
N ALA A 131 13.88 -0.43 -8.34
CA ALA A 131 13.48 -1.81 -8.64
C ALA A 131 12.74 -2.53 -7.49
N SER A 132 12.51 -1.87 -6.36
CA SER A 132 11.90 -2.47 -5.17
C SER A 132 10.47 -1.99 -4.97
N ASN A 133 9.54 -2.89 -4.68
CA ASN A 133 8.21 -2.50 -4.22
C ASN A 133 8.27 -2.13 -2.74
N ASN A 134 7.50 -1.13 -2.34
CA ASN A 134 7.34 -0.73 -0.95
C ASN A 134 5.87 -0.75 -0.54
N TRP A 135 5.64 -0.81 0.75
CA TRP A 135 4.31 -0.79 1.33
C TRP A 135 4.15 0.41 2.24
N TRP A 136 2.95 0.98 2.19
CA TRP A 136 2.53 2.12 2.98
C TRP A 136 1.37 1.71 3.86
N ILE A 137 1.38 2.14 5.12
CA ILE A 137 0.31 1.91 6.08
C ILE A 137 0.02 3.19 6.86
N GLY A 138 -1.26 3.50 6.99
CA GLY A 138 -1.74 4.61 7.80
C GLY A 138 -3.24 4.48 8.03
N GLY A 139 -3.86 5.59 8.42
CA GLY A 139 -5.31 5.65 8.56
C GLY A 139 -5.76 6.94 9.27
N PRO A 140 -7.08 7.12 9.43
CA PRO A 140 -7.62 8.24 10.18
C PRO A 140 -7.09 8.28 11.62
N GLY A 141 -6.49 9.40 12.01
CA GLY A 141 -5.98 9.62 13.37
C GLY A 141 -4.68 8.89 13.71
N TRP A 142 -4.07 8.16 12.77
CA TRP A 142 -2.74 7.59 12.97
C TRP A 142 -1.68 8.70 13.03
N VAL A 143 -0.70 8.55 13.91
CA VAL A 143 0.26 9.61 14.25
C VAL A 143 1.69 9.11 14.28
N PHE A 144 2.64 9.96 13.94
CA PHE A 144 4.05 9.64 14.15
C PHE A 144 4.39 9.55 15.66
N PRO A 145 5.28 8.63 16.07
CA PRO A 145 5.72 8.56 17.46
C PRO A 145 6.50 9.81 17.90
N ASP A 146 7.28 10.40 16.97
CA ASP A 146 8.16 11.55 17.14
C ASP A 146 8.11 12.46 15.89
N LYS A 147 8.98 13.49 15.80
CA LYS A 147 9.09 14.34 14.60
C LYS A 147 9.49 13.50 13.38
N ASN A 148 8.53 13.26 12.48
CA ASN A 148 8.61 12.61 11.17
C ASN A 148 9.65 11.49 11.04
N ASN A 149 9.18 10.24 11.09
CA ASN A 149 10.01 9.08 10.81
C ASN A 149 9.28 8.20 9.79
N GLY A 150 9.72 8.26 8.52
CA GLY A 150 9.04 7.63 7.38
C GLY A 150 8.83 6.12 7.53
N GLY A 151 9.50 5.46 8.47
CA GLY A 151 9.34 4.03 8.77
C GLY A 151 8.56 3.71 10.05
N LYS A 152 7.95 4.68 10.75
CA LYS A 152 7.26 4.41 12.03
C LYS A 152 5.93 5.11 12.15
N ILE A 153 4.91 4.43 12.67
CA ILE A 153 3.60 5.04 12.91
C ILE A 153 2.88 4.40 14.09
N CYS A 154 2.19 5.21 14.89
CA CYS A 154 1.37 4.75 16.00
C CYS A 154 -0.09 4.63 15.57
N THR A 155 -0.77 3.65 16.14
CA THR A 155 -2.22 3.64 16.25
C THR A 155 -2.74 4.94 16.90
N PRO A 156 -4.00 5.36 16.63
CA PRO A 156 -4.54 6.61 17.13
C PRO A 156 -4.51 6.77 18.66
N ASP A 157 -4.70 5.67 19.40
CA ASP A 157 -4.61 5.63 20.86
C ASP A 157 -3.18 5.47 21.38
N ARG A 158 -2.20 5.39 20.48
CA ARG A 158 -0.77 5.20 20.74
C ARG A 158 -0.44 3.93 21.53
N LYS A 159 -1.32 2.92 21.58
CA LYS A 159 -1.02 1.65 22.26
C LYS A 159 -0.04 0.78 21.49
N TYR A 160 -0.09 0.88 20.16
CA TYR A 160 0.73 0.07 19.27
C TYR A 160 1.55 0.94 18.33
N LEU A 161 2.81 0.55 18.17
CA LEU A 161 3.77 1.14 17.24
C LEU A 161 4.06 0.16 16.11
N PHE A 162 3.90 0.62 14.88
CA PHE A 162 4.35 -0.06 13.67
C PHE A 162 5.71 0.51 13.28
N THR A 163 6.67 -0.36 13.01
CA THR A 163 8.05 0.01 12.63
C THR A 163 8.48 -0.81 11.42
N GLU A 164 9.07 -0.17 10.42
CA GLU A 164 9.68 -0.88 9.29
C GLU A 164 10.76 -1.86 9.77
N ASP A 165 10.93 -2.96 9.05
CA ASP A 165 12.01 -3.91 9.34
C ASP A 165 13.41 -3.36 8.99
N GLY A 166 13.49 -2.40 8.07
CA GLY A 166 14.76 -1.81 7.60
C GLY A 166 15.57 -2.72 6.65
N THR A 167 15.21 -4.01 6.53
CA THR A 167 15.80 -4.93 5.54
C THR A 167 14.76 -5.49 4.56
N SER A 168 13.54 -5.75 5.03
CA SER A 168 12.46 -6.31 4.24
C SER A 168 11.47 -5.23 3.79
N ALA A 169 11.33 -5.05 2.48
CA ALA A 169 10.44 -4.05 1.90
C ALA A 169 8.93 -4.39 2.00
N TYR A 170 8.57 -5.45 2.72
CA TYR A 170 7.21 -5.97 2.86
C TYR A 170 6.83 -6.29 4.31
N LEU A 171 7.63 -5.87 5.29
CA LEU A 171 7.40 -6.20 6.70
C LEU A 171 7.33 -4.95 7.57
N PHE A 172 6.29 -4.88 8.40
CA PHE A 172 6.27 -4.05 9.60
C PHE A 172 6.35 -4.92 10.86
N TRP A 173 7.17 -4.50 11.80
CA TRP A 173 7.08 -4.93 13.19
C TRP A 173 5.97 -4.16 13.90
N ILE A 174 5.24 -4.82 14.78
CA ILE A 174 4.33 -4.18 15.73
C ILE A 174 4.85 -4.40 17.16
N SER A 175 4.84 -3.36 18.00
CA SER A 175 5.15 -3.45 19.43
C SER A 175 4.12 -2.69 20.27
N GLU A 176 4.02 -3.03 21.56
CA GLU A 176 3.30 -2.23 22.54
C GLU A 176 4.10 -0.98 22.91
N LYS A 177 3.41 0.11 23.24
CA LYS A 177 4.00 1.40 23.61
C LYS A 177 3.56 1.87 24.99
#